data_AF-A0A3R6HG86-F1
#
_entry.id   AF-A0A3R6HG86-F1
#
_cell.length_a   1.000
_cell.length_b   1.000
_cell.length_c   1.000
_cell.angle_alpha   90.00
_cell.angle_beta   90.00
_cell.angle_gamma   90.00
#
_symmetry.space_group_name_H-M   'P 1'
#
loop_
_entity.id
_entity.type
_entity.pdbx_description
1 polymer ?
#
loop_
_entity_poly.entity_id
_entity_poly.type
_entity_poly.pdbx_seq_one_letter_code
_entity_poly.pdbx_strand_id
1 'polypeptide(L)'
;MLFFTMQTYAQEWSSTLHKADELKGTKEYVSFMYEDEEKNSFIFWSHYKSDFRIICNGGIFDYDKNNSFVATFGYYDKNGQLKKKQKITMFLESGNPKTASPGIFKKGDVVKYLKEGRGYIRVLAKQFERVALWEMKIPCMDK
;
A
#
# COMPACT_ATOMS: atom_id res chain seq x y z
N MET A 1 6.56 30.84 14.62
CA MET A 1 5.70 29.75 14.16
C MET A 1 6.43 29.05 13.03
N LEU A 2 7.08 27.91 13.32
CA LEU A 2 7.86 27.15 12.34
C LEU A 2 6.89 26.36 11.46
N PHE A 3 6.66 26.84 10.25
CA PHE A 3 6.01 26.05 9.20
C PHE A 3 7.01 25.00 8.72
N PHE A 4 6.88 23.77 9.22
CA PHE A 4 7.49 22.61 8.59
C PHE A 4 6.75 22.34 7.29
N THR A 5 7.18 22.96 6.19
CA THR A 5 6.84 22.49 4.86
C THR A 5 7.62 21.21 4.63
N MET A 6 7.04 20.05 4.96
CA MET A 6 7.52 18.78 4.42
C MET A 6 7.36 18.86 2.90
N GLN A 7 8.46 19.10 2.18
CA GLN A 7 8.53 18.90 0.73
C GLN A 7 8.35 17.41 0.46
N THR A 8 7.12 16.97 0.24
CA THR A 8 6.83 15.64 -0.29
C THR A 8 6.92 15.70 -1.82
N TYR A 9 8.12 15.82 -2.38
CA TYR A 9 8.30 15.88 -3.83
C TYR A 9 9.62 15.20 -4.25
N ALA A 10 9.55 13.91 -4.55
CA ALA A 10 10.51 13.18 -5.42
C ALA A 10 10.11 11.73 -5.70
N GLN A 11 9.27 11.10 -4.86
CA GLN A 11 8.88 9.70 -5.05
C GLN A 11 7.72 9.61 -6.05
N GLU A 12 8.02 9.11 -7.24
CA GLU A 12 7.03 8.86 -8.29
C GLU A 12 6.58 7.40 -8.27
N TRP A 13 5.37 7.18 -8.78
CA TRP A 13 4.90 5.84 -9.07
C TRP A 13 5.73 5.22 -10.20
N SER A 14 6.24 4.03 -9.97
CA SER A 14 6.84 3.20 -11.01
C SER A 14 5.82 2.20 -11.55
N SER A 15 5.95 1.84 -12.82
CA SER A 15 5.10 0.84 -13.46
C SER A 15 5.92 -0.20 -14.22
N THR A 16 5.52 -1.46 -14.13
CA THR A 16 6.17 -2.57 -14.84
C THR A 16 5.14 -3.32 -15.67
N LEU A 17 5.40 -3.45 -16.98
CA LEU A 17 4.60 -4.25 -17.89
C LEU A 17 5.02 -5.72 -17.81
N HIS A 18 4.07 -6.58 -17.46
CA HIS A 18 4.21 -8.03 -17.47
C HIS A 18 3.53 -8.55 -18.73
N LYS A 19 4.34 -8.94 -19.71
CA LYS A 19 3.85 -9.47 -20.99
C LYS A 19 3.08 -10.78 -20.78
N ALA A 20 2.07 -11.00 -21.62
CA ALA A 20 1.43 -12.30 -21.72
C ALA A 20 2.45 -13.38 -22.08
N ASP A 21 2.27 -14.56 -21.50
CA ASP A 21 3.01 -15.78 -21.83
C ASP A 21 1.98 -16.84 -22.23
N GLU A 22 1.97 -17.16 -23.53
CA GLU A 22 1.03 -18.10 -24.15
C GLU A 22 1.20 -19.52 -23.59
N LEU A 23 2.43 -19.94 -23.29
CA LEU A 23 2.71 -21.26 -22.70
C LEU A 23 2.22 -21.36 -21.26
N LYS A 24 2.28 -20.25 -20.52
CA LYS A 24 1.75 -20.17 -19.15
C LYS A 24 0.26 -19.81 -19.09
N GLY A 25 -0.39 -19.53 -20.22
CA GLY A 25 -1.80 -19.09 -20.26
C GLY A 25 -2.05 -17.77 -19.53
N THR A 26 -1.06 -16.88 -19.46
CA THR A 26 -1.14 -15.62 -18.70
C THR A 26 -1.53 -14.45 -19.61
N LYS A 27 -2.30 -13.50 -19.07
CA LYS A 27 -2.66 -12.26 -19.76
C LYS A 27 -1.65 -11.16 -19.44
N GLU A 28 -1.50 -10.21 -20.36
CA GLU A 28 -0.68 -9.03 -20.13
C GLU A 28 -1.29 -8.15 -19.01
N TYR A 29 -0.43 -7.58 -18.17
CA TYR A 29 -0.85 -6.65 -17.12
C TYR A 29 0.26 -5.71 -16.67
N VAL A 30 -0.11 -4.68 -15.92
CA VAL A 30 0.82 -3.71 -15.32
C VAL A 30 0.77 -3.84 -13.80
N SER A 31 1.93 -3.84 -13.16
CA SER A 31 2.05 -3.56 -11.71
C SER A 31 2.47 -2.12 -11.50
N PHE A 32 1.82 -1.45 -10.56
CA PHE A 32 2.16 -0.11 -10.10
C PHE A 32 2.79 -0.22 -8.72
N MET A 33 3.94 0.41 -8.53
CA MET A 33 4.71 0.36 -7.30
C MET A 33 5.08 1.77 -6.83
N TYR A 34 4.88 2.02 -5.54
CA TYR A 34 5.37 3.19 -4.84
C TYR A 34 6.34 2.75 -3.75
N GLU A 35 7.48 3.41 -3.63
CA GLU A 35 8.50 3.17 -2.61
C GLU A 35 8.68 4.42 -1.75
N ASP A 36 8.64 4.26 -0.42
CA ASP A 36 8.86 5.36 0.54
C ASP A 36 10.35 5.58 0.85
N GLU A 37 10.66 6.58 1.69
CA GLU A 37 12.05 6.94 2.02
C GLU A 37 12.81 5.83 2.77
N GLU A 38 12.08 4.93 3.42
CA GLU A 38 12.61 3.76 4.14
C GLU A 38 12.68 2.52 3.24
N LYS A 39 12.36 2.67 1.95
CA LYS A 39 12.25 1.61 0.94
C LYS A 39 11.14 0.60 1.20
N ASN A 40 10.15 0.95 2.01
CA ASN A 40 8.92 0.17 2.09
C ASN A 40 8.13 0.36 0.78
N SER A 41 7.48 -0.69 0.31
CA SER A 41 6.81 -0.66 -0.99
C SER A 41 5.32 -0.90 -0.87
N PHE A 42 4.53 -0.15 -1.63
CA PHE A 42 3.14 -0.46 -1.96
C PHE A 42 3.06 -0.92 -3.42
N ILE A 43 2.43 -2.06 -3.68
CA ILE A 43 2.29 -2.60 -5.04
C ILE A 43 0.82 -2.93 -5.29
N PHE A 44 0.28 -2.57 -6.44
CA PHE A 44 -1.02 -3.07 -6.90
C PHE A 44 -1.01 -3.37 -8.41
N TRP A 45 -1.95 -4.17 -8.89
CA TRP A 45 -1.97 -4.66 -10.28
C TRP A 45 -3.17 -4.16 -11.07
N SER A 46 -3.02 -4.04 -12.39
CA SER A 46 -4.10 -3.61 -13.30
C SER A 46 -5.17 -4.68 -13.53
N HIS A 47 -4.75 -5.96 -13.61
CA HIS A 47 -5.60 -7.09 -13.99
C HIS A 47 -6.18 -7.87 -12.81
N TYR A 48 -5.56 -7.79 -11.63
CA TYR A 48 -6.05 -8.46 -10.43
C TYR A 48 -7.11 -7.60 -9.75
N LYS A 49 -8.19 -8.22 -9.25
CA LYS A 49 -9.40 -7.63 -8.65
C LYS A 49 -9.10 -6.66 -7.49
N SER A 50 -8.55 -5.50 -7.81
CA SER A 50 -8.15 -4.45 -6.88
C SER A 50 -7.29 -4.97 -5.73
N ASP A 51 -6.38 -5.90 -6.03
CA ASP A 51 -5.45 -6.45 -5.04
C ASP A 51 -4.21 -5.56 -4.90
N PHE A 52 -3.63 -5.58 -3.72
CA PHE A 52 -2.40 -4.85 -3.45
C PHE A 52 -1.53 -5.60 -2.43
N ARG A 53 -0.29 -5.15 -2.27
CA ARG A 53 0.67 -5.70 -1.32
C ARG A 53 1.44 -4.56 -0.69
N ILE A 54 1.81 -4.75 0.57
CA ILE A 54 2.76 -3.88 1.28
C ILE A 54 3.99 -4.70 1.65
N ILE A 55 5.16 -4.10 1.49
CA ILE A 55 6.46 -4.69 1.81
C ILE A 55 7.14 -3.76 2.81
N CYS A 56 7.50 -4.30 3.97
CA CYS A 56 8.29 -3.59 4.98
C CYS A 56 9.76 -3.96 4.81
N ASN A 57 10.58 -3.04 4.28
CA ASN A 57 11.98 -3.36 4.02
C ASN A 57 12.81 -3.38 5.33
N GLY A 58 12.52 -2.42 6.22
CA GLY A 58 13.21 -2.23 7.50
C GLY A 58 12.89 -3.24 8.59
N GLY A 59 11.86 -4.08 8.45
CA GLY A 59 11.43 -4.97 9.53
C GLY A 59 10.40 -6.03 9.13
N ILE A 60 10.06 -6.88 10.09
CA ILE A 60 8.97 -7.86 9.95
C ILE A 60 7.67 -7.25 10.49
N PHE A 61 6.54 -7.52 9.86
CA PHE A 61 5.26 -7.16 10.47
C PHE A 61 5.13 -7.88 11.83
N ASP A 62 4.70 -7.19 12.88
CA ASP A 62 4.21 -7.86 14.09
C ASP A 62 2.82 -8.43 13.76
N TYR A 63 2.62 -9.74 13.99
CA TYR A 63 1.45 -10.48 13.52
C TYR A 63 0.95 -11.50 14.54
N ASP A 64 -0.32 -11.88 14.41
CA ASP A 64 -0.95 -12.87 15.27
C ASP A 64 -0.60 -14.32 14.89
N LYS A 65 -1.01 -15.30 15.70
CA LYS A 65 -0.78 -16.72 15.41
C LYS A 65 -1.27 -17.22 14.04
N ASN A 66 -2.10 -16.45 13.33
CA ASN A 66 -2.60 -16.77 12.00
C ASN A 66 -1.81 -16.07 10.88
N ASN A 67 -0.64 -15.51 11.19
CA ASN A 67 0.14 -14.69 10.26
C ASN A 67 -0.67 -13.52 9.71
N SER A 68 -1.44 -12.85 10.57
CA SER A 68 -2.29 -11.72 10.18
C SER A 68 -2.19 -10.54 11.13
N PHE A 69 -2.46 -9.35 10.62
CA PHE A 69 -2.54 -8.12 11.40
C PHE A 69 -3.61 -7.18 10.85
N VAL A 70 -4.02 -6.20 11.67
CA VAL A 70 -4.99 -5.18 11.23
C VAL A 70 -4.26 -3.88 10.90
N ALA A 71 -4.27 -3.51 9.62
CA ALA A 71 -3.81 -2.22 9.15
C ALA A 71 -4.98 -1.22 9.08
N THR A 72 -4.67 0.04 9.37
CA THR A 72 -5.60 1.17 9.29
C THR A 72 -5.24 2.03 8.09
N PHE A 73 -6.20 2.20 7.18
CA PHE A 73 -6.10 3.02 5.98
C PHE A 73 -6.88 4.32 6.21
N GLY A 74 -6.20 5.46 6.13
CA GLY A 74 -6.82 6.78 6.13
C GLY A 74 -6.76 7.39 4.74
N TYR A 75 -7.89 7.84 4.22
CA TYR A 75 -8.01 8.45 2.90
C TYR A 75 -8.05 9.97 3.06
N TYR A 76 -7.06 10.66 2.51
CA TYR A 76 -6.90 12.10 2.64
C TYR A 76 -7.06 12.79 1.30
N ASP A 77 -7.75 13.93 1.28
CA ASP A 77 -7.80 14.77 0.10
C ASP A 77 -6.49 15.54 -0.13
N LYS A 78 -6.43 16.29 -1.23
CA LYS A 78 -5.28 17.15 -1.57
C LYS A 78 -4.95 18.23 -0.52
N ASN A 79 -5.91 18.58 0.34
CA ASN A 79 -5.73 19.58 1.39
C ASN A 79 -5.28 18.94 2.71
N GLY A 80 -5.03 17.61 2.71
CA GLY A 80 -4.65 16.88 3.91
C GLY A 80 -5.82 16.62 4.87
N GLN A 81 -7.07 16.73 4.43
CA GLN A 81 -8.22 16.40 5.27
C GLN A 81 -8.59 14.91 5.15
N LEU A 82 -8.72 14.24 6.30
CA LEU A 82 -9.20 12.86 6.38
C LEU A 82 -10.67 12.77 5.95
N LYS A 83 -10.97 11.99 4.91
CA LYS A 83 -12.32 11.76 4.38
C LYS A 83 -12.93 10.44 4.82
N LYS A 84 -12.11 9.40 4.89
CA LYS A 84 -12.54 8.03 5.24
C LYS A 84 -11.45 7.35 6.03
N LYS A 85 -11.85 6.49 6.97
CA LYS A 85 -10.97 5.55 7.66
C LYS A 85 -11.49 4.14 7.49
N GLN A 86 -10.60 3.20 7.24
CA GLN A 86 -10.94 1.79 7.06
C GLN A 86 -9.90 0.91 7.76
N LYS A 87 -10.36 -0.17 8.41
CA LYS A 87 -9.48 -1.23 8.89
C LYS A 87 -9.49 -2.37 7.88
N ILE A 88 -8.32 -2.90 7.56
CA ILE A 88 -8.12 -4.01 6.63
C ILE A 88 -7.26 -5.05 7.33
N THR A 89 -7.73 -6.29 7.38
CA THR A 89 -6.92 -7.42 7.81
C THR A 89 -5.93 -7.76 6.69
N MET A 90 -4.65 -7.72 7.03
CA MET A 90 -3.53 -8.07 6.17
C MET A 90 -3.03 -9.45 6.58
N PHE A 91 -2.69 -10.26 5.60
CA PHE A 91 -2.10 -11.59 5.79
C PHE A 91 -0.67 -11.56 5.27
N LEU A 92 0.24 -12.13 6.02
CA LEU A 92 1.61 -12.27 5.58
C LEU A 92 1.74 -13.37 4.53
N GLU A 93 2.67 -13.19 3.61
CA GLU A 93 2.98 -14.22 2.64
C GLU A 93 3.77 -15.36 3.30
N SER A 94 3.41 -16.59 2.96
CA SER A 94 4.03 -17.78 3.54
C SER A 94 5.55 -17.74 3.37
N GLY A 95 6.27 -17.83 4.49
CA GLY A 95 7.75 -17.77 4.50
C GLY A 95 8.35 -16.38 4.30
N ASN A 96 7.55 -15.32 4.15
CA ASN A 96 8.02 -13.96 3.98
C ASN A 96 7.34 -12.99 4.97
N PRO A 97 7.92 -12.82 6.18
CA PRO A 97 7.33 -12.01 7.23
C PRO A 97 7.39 -10.48 6.96
N LYS A 98 8.02 -10.08 5.85
CA LYS A 98 8.14 -8.68 5.41
C LYS A 98 7.07 -8.28 4.40
N THR A 99 6.27 -9.24 3.93
CA THR A 99 5.32 -9.02 2.83
C THR A 99 3.92 -9.34 3.29
N ALA A 100 2.98 -8.43 3.05
CA ALA A 100 1.60 -8.62 3.44
C ALA A 100 0.62 -8.18 2.35
N SER A 101 -0.47 -8.93 2.21
CA SER A 101 -1.53 -8.72 1.22
C SER A 101 -2.89 -8.66 1.92
N PRO A 102 -3.88 -7.88 1.43
CA PRO A 102 -5.17 -7.74 2.07
C PRO A 102 -5.96 -9.04 1.97
N GLY A 103 -6.80 -9.28 2.99
CA GLY A 103 -7.83 -10.31 2.91
C GLY A 103 -8.86 -10.06 1.79
N ILE A 104 -9.82 -10.97 1.68
CA ILE A 104 -10.85 -10.98 0.61
C ILE A 104 -11.72 -9.70 0.60
N PHE A 105 -11.83 -9.00 1.73
CA PHE A 105 -12.76 -7.88 1.90
C PHE A 105 -12.13 -6.50 1.65
N LYS A 106 -12.84 -5.67 0.87
CA LYS A 106 -12.65 -4.21 0.73
C LYS A 106 -11.29 -3.71 0.19
N LYS A 107 -10.58 -4.55 -0.57
CA LYS A 107 -9.35 -4.17 -1.32
C LYS A 107 -9.63 -3.24 -2.52
N GLY A 108 -10.82 -3.39 -3.12
CA GLY A 108 -11.45 -2.51 -4.13
C GLY A 108 -11.21 -1.01 -3.93
N ASP A 109 -11.66 -0.53 -2.77
CA ASP A 109 -11.76 0.90 -2.47
C ASP A 109 -10.38 1.57 -2.37
N VAL A 110 -9.36 0.85 -1.90
CA VAL A 110 -7.99 1.37 -1.79
C VAL A 110 -7.43 1.66 -3.18
N VAL A 111 -7.42 0.64 -4.05
CA VAL A 111 -6.88 0.77 -5.41
C VAL A 111 -7.68 1.77 -6.23
N LYS A 112 -9.02 1.78 -6.08
CA LYS A 112 -9.87 2.77 -6.75
C LYS A 112 -9.49 4.20 -6.35
N TYR A 113 -9.30 4.45 -5.06
CA TYR A 113 -8.92 5.78 -4.58
C TYR A 113 -7.54 6.21 -5.06
N LEU A 114 -6.56 5.30 -5.13
CA LEU A 114 -5.23 5.60 -5.67
C LEU A 114 -5.28 5.98 -7.16
N LYS A 115 -6.15 5.34 -7.94
CA LYS A 115 -6.28 5.60 -9.40
C LYS A 115 -7.13 6.81 -9.76
N GLU A 116 -8.19 7.06 -9.00
CA GLU A 116 -9.24 8.02 -9.37
C GLU A 116 -9.31 9.24 -8.44
N GLY A 117 -8.77 9.12 -7.23
CA GLY A 117 -8.83 10.15 -6.21
C GLY A 117 -7.82 11.28 -6.42
N ARG A 118 -7.87 12.27 -5.53
CA ARG A 118 -6.89 13.36 -5.43
C ARG A 118 -6.47 13.50 -3.97
N GLY A 119 -5.18 13.36 -3.68
CA GLY A 119 -4.64 13.36 -2.33
C GLY A 119 -3.75 12.14 -2.10
N TYR A 120 -3.93 11.47 -0.96
CA TYR A 120 -3.09 10.33 -0.58
C TYR A 120 -3.80 9.38 0.37
N ILE A 121 -3.22 8.19 0.57
CA ILE A 121 -3.62 7.24 1.59
C ILE A 121 -2.51 7.13 2.63
N ARG A 122 -2.85 7.10 3.92
CA ARG A 122 -1.93 6.71 4.99
C ARG A 122 -2.26 5.30 5.44
N VAL A 123 -1.24 4.46 5.55
CA VAL A 123 -1.34 3.09 6.09
C VAL A 123 -0.62 3.06 7.42
N LEU A 124 -1.34 2.64 8.46
CA LEU A 124 -0.80 2.47 9.81
C LEU A 124 -0.99 1.02 10.23
N ALA A 125 0.09 0.33 10.58
CA ALA A 125 0.03 -1.04 11.06
C ALA A 125 0.21 -1.04 12.59
N LYS A 126 -0.91 -1.06 13.33
CA LYS A 126 -0.93 -0.85 14.79
C LYS A 126 -0.05 -1.80 15.59
N GLN A 127 0.23 -3.00 15.09
CA GLN A 127 1.01 -3.99 15.84
C GLN A 127 2.50 -3.61 15.91
N PHE A 128 3.01 -2.80 14.97
CA PHE A 128 4.32 -2.17 15.12
C PHE A 128 4.38 -1.12 16.23
N GLU A 129 3.25 -0.53 16.66
CA GLU A 129 3.23 0.52 17.70
C GLU A 129 3.82 0.06 19.06
N ARG A 130 4.01 -1.26 19.26
CA ARG A 130 4.71 -1.80 20.43
C ARG A 130 6.23 -1.55 20.42
N VAL A 131 6.82 -1.30 19.24
CA VAL A 131 8.26 -1.12 19.04
C VAL A 131 8.58 0.23 18.39
N ALA A 132 7.87 0.59 17.31
CA ALA A 132 7.95 1.90 16.63
C ALA A 132 6.75 2.08 15.70
N LEU A 133 6.22 3.30 15.55
CA LEU A 133 5.08 3.52 14.65
C LEU A 133 5.51 3.35 13.19
N TRP A 134 5.09 2.24 12.55
CA TRP A 134 5.24 2.07 11.11
C TRP A 134 4.09 2.76 10.38
N GLU A 135 4.45 3.69 9.49
CA GLU A 135 3.53 4.47 8.68
C GLU A 135 4.03 4.54 7.23
N MET A 136 3.13 4.39 6.27
CA MET A 136 3.41 4.68 4.87
C MET A 136 2.38 5.65 4.31
N LYS A 137 2.86 6.72 3.65
CA LYS A 137 2.02 7.71 2.97
C LYS A 137 2.17 7.54 1.46
N ILE A 138 1.07 7.16 0.80
CA ILE A 138 1.05 6.79 -0.61
C ILE A 138 0.22 7.83 -1.38
N PRO A 139 0.82 8.63 -2.29
CA PRO A 139 0.07 9.59 -3.08
C PRO A 139 -0.88 8.87 -4.06
N CYS A 140 -2.02 9.48 -4.35
CA CYS A 140 -2.81 9.10 -5.52
C CYS A 140 -1.96 9.28 -6.79
N MET A 141 -2.21 8.49 -7.82
CA MET A 141 -1.52 8.65 -9.10
C MET A 141 -1.98 9.96 -9.75
N ASP A 142 -1.03 10.83 -10.04
CA ASP A 142 -1.31 12.01 -10.87
C ASP A 142 -1.67 11.53 -12.29
N LYS A 143 -2.73 12.13 -12.85
CA LYS A 143 -3.19 11.86 -14.22
C LYS A 143 -2.64 12.91 -15.17
#